data_AF-A0A8I2K6W9-F1
#
_entry.id   AF-A0A8I2K6W9-F1
#
_cell.length_a   1.000
_cell.length_b   1.000
_cell.length_c   1.000
_cell.angle_alpha   90.00
_cell.angle_beta   90.00
_cell.angle_gamma   90.00
#
_symmetry.space_group_name_H-M   'P 1'
#
loop_
_entity.id
_entity.type
_entity.pdbx_description
1 polymer ?
#
loop_
_entity_poly.entity_id
_entity_poly.type
_entity_poly.pdbx_seq_one_letter_code
_entity_poly.pdbx_strand_id
1 'polypeptide(L)'
;MRNQKSTTERFAYVQNAFKKDNFVVKNLNEDDRFKHCQYVTPQGYVEYQGQIGVLGEHAHAKNTVTGEPKKAFYLEGTNVQMGFLLGLMAEPDVSKMVNDYIDKVVFYFFHAEKLANTIVGYLIGRAFVDIMEKATKVMEQDIPQEYKDEMQGIYEGCKAINDHTKVNTKKLRVLNVGVDCLLSHIYTGKVFIDGIQVASLFLKVPHMCHAFSICGDIVENNGHLFGRNFMFPTADVWQDTACVIIYNPEGQGMMPIVSQTAPGMVGSPAAMNINGAAIGVDMSPTMFCNPHRPGLNSLMLNRDCMDRCATTQDVVNRMIDAPRGVSWLYPVADGETDKACIVETGYNTGDDPFPYFDFINPDWFKEQLPDENFINNMREKYHTPAPQKGLMARWNDYTYPVEYTRQFNANLWKAYNQKFLPQLSEKAREFVGVLEKKFPFLKDIIQFVAKDILKGFTNVQHFPFYEGDNGFIDNMFTAHNCPGPFYFAPQRGDQSNLLVVSNHNITPEMRLTAMSEWITFLAGGDLNDLQWRYDILGHQLKQACAGNQKIDKDTAWRIINNLSTDPSYHYFTYYNRGMMEEWQKCQVQGSVTLCDLKSKSFTTLFGYYGDDHITITLPNYIDN
;
A
#
# COMPACT_ATOMS: atom_id res chain seq x y z
N MET A 1 -27.34 -1.94 -22.01
CA MET A 1 -28.03 -0.69 -22.42
C MET A 1 -27.05 0.45 -22.76
N ARG A 2 -25.82 0.46 -22.24
CA ARG A 2 -24.78 1.49 -22.53
C ARG A 2 -24.59 1.85 -24.01
N ASN A 3 -24.52 0.86 -24.90
CA ASN A 3 -24.34 1.07 -26.36
C ASN A 3 -25.55 1.70 -27.06
N GLN A 4 -26.67 1.90 -26.36
CA GLN A 4 -27.87 2.53 -26.89
C GLN A 4 -27.95 4.03 -26.57
N LYS A 5 -27.19 4.49 -25.57
CA LYS A 5 -27.15 5.92 -25.18
C LYS A 5 -26.05 6.64 -25.96
N SER A 6 -26.35 7.87 -26.38
CA SER A 6 -25.37 8.80 -26.94
C SER A 6 -24.34 9.23 -25.88
N THR A 7 -23.17 9.71 -26.33
CA THR A 7 -22.14 10.25 -25.44
C THR A 7 -22.65 11.43 -24.61
N THR A 8 -23.51 12.27 -25.19
CA THR A 8 -24.20 13.37 -24.49
C THR A 8 -25.12 12.88 -23.36
N GLU A 9 -25.91 11.82 -23.57
CA GLU A 9 -26.78 11.27 -22.52
C GLU A 9 -25.96 10.63 -21.39
N ARG A 10 -24.88 9.91 -21.74
CA ARG A 10 -23.95 9.35 -20.74
C ARG A 10 -23.23 10.44 -19.96
N PHE A 11 -22.79 11.51 -20.63
CA PHE A 11 -22.20 12.67 -19.96
C PHE A 11 -23.18 13.32 -18.97
N ALA A 12 -24.43 13.55 -19.37
CA ALA A 12 -25.44 14.12 -18.48
C ALA A 12 -25.70 13.23 -17.25
N TYR A 13 -25.67 11.91 -17.42
CA TYR A 13 -25.75 10.97 -16.31
C TYR A 13 -24.55 11.10 -15.35
N VAL A 14 -23.32 11.07 -15.87
CA VAL A 14 -22.09 11.22 -15.07
C VAL A 14 -22.01 12.59 -14.38
N GLN A 15 -22.44 13.66 -15.04
CA GLN A 15 -22.50 14.99 -14.45
C GLN A 15 -23.46 15.05 -13.25
N ASN A 16 -24.62 14.39 -13.35
CA ASN A 16 -25.54 14.26 -12.23
C ASN A 16 -24.96 13.41 -11.09
N ALA A 17 -24.20 12.37 -11.41
CA ALA A 17 -23.48 11.56 -10.42
C ALA A 17 -22.47 12.40 -9.63
N PHE A 18 -21.62 13.15 -10.33
CA PHE A 18 -20.69 14.10 -9.71
C PHE A 18 -21.39 15.10 -8.81
N LYS A 19 -22.51 15.69 -9.28
CA LYS A 19 -23.29 16.63 -8.47
C LYS A 19 -23.81 16.01 -7.16
N LYS A 20 -24.27 14.76 -7.18
CA LYS A 20 -24.73 14.05 -5.97
C LYS A 20 -23.61 13.86 -4.95
N ASP A 21 -22.38 13.71 -5.42
CA ASP A 21 -21.19 13.52 -4.60
C ASP A 21 -20.43 14.84 -4.33
N ASN A 22 -21.09 15.99 -4.52
CA ASN A 22 -20.55 17.34 -4.29
C ASN A 22 -19.37 17.74 -5.19
N PHE A 23 -19.32 17.21 -6.42
CA PHE A 23 -18.40 17.65 -7.46
C PHE A 23 -19.10 18.57 -8.48
N VAL A 24 -18.32 19.50 -9.00
CA VAL A 24 -18.64 20.31 -10.17
C VAL A 24 -17.83 19.80 -11.34
N VAL A 25 -18.50 19.43 -12.44
CA VAL A 25 -17.80 19.03 -13.67
C VAL A 25 -17.10 20.24 -14.28
N LYS A 26 -15.80 20.13 -14.53
CA LYS A 26 -15.00 21.16 -15.16
C LYS A 26 -15.33 21.25 -16.65
N ASN A 27 -15.70 22.44 -17.12
CA ASN A 27 -15.86 22.69 -18.55
C ASN A 27 -14.47 22.88 -19.20
N LEU A 28 -13.97 21.86 -19.88
CA LEU A 28 -12.61 21.90 -20.44
C LEU A 28 -12.44 22.94 -21.56
N ASN A 29 -13.52 23.45 -22.15
CA ASN A 29 -13.43 24.56 -23.12
C ASN A 29 -12.94 25.88 -22.49
N GLU A 30 -13.01 26.00 -21.16
CA GLU A 30 -12.56 27.18 -20.41
C GLU A 30 -11.07 27.12 -20.05
N ASP A 31 -10.44 25.95 -20.19
CA ASP A 31 -9.01 25.76 -19.93
C ASP A 31 -8.21 25.97 -21.22
N ASP A 32 -7.28 26.92 -21.17
CA ASP A 32 -6.46 27.33 -22.32
C ASP A 32 -5.71 26.18 -22.98
N ARG A 33 -5.36 25.12 -22.23
CA ARG A 33 -4.70 23.92 -22.75
C ARG A 33 -5.56 23.21 -23.80
N PHE A 34 -6.88 23.34 -23.71
CA PHE A 34 -7.84 22.57 -24.48
C PHE A 34 -8.49 23.35 -25.62
N LYS A 35 -8.23 24.66 -25.77
CA LYS A 35 -8.83 25.52 -26.81
C LYS A 35 -8.72 24.99 -28.23
N HIS A 36 -7.70 24.19 -28.52
CA HIS A 36 -7.44 23.59 -29.84
C HIS A 36 -7.48 22.05 -29.81
N CYS A 37 -7.93 21.47 -28.71
CA CYS A 37 -8.01 20.03 -28.54
C CYS A 37 -9.27 19.50 -29.25
N GLN A 38 -9.07 18.78 -30.36
CA GLN A 38 -10.16 18.20 -31.15
C GLN A 38 -11.02 17.17 -30.40
N TYR A 39 -10.56 16.70 -29.25
CA TYR A 39 -11.24 15.70 -28.42
C TYR A 39 -12.21 16.33 -27.42
N VAL A 40 -12.20 17.65 -27.25
CA VAL A 40 -13.12 18.33 -26.31
C VAL A 40 -14.42 18.67 -27.02
N THR A 41 -15.53 18.20 -26.43
CA THR A 41 -16.86 18.41 -26.98
C THR A 41 -17.38 19.82 -26.66
N PRO A 42 -18.42 20.31 -27.37
CA PRO A 42 -19.06 21.59 -27.05
C PRO A 42 -19.59 21.68 -25.61
N GLN A 43 -19.87 20.54 -24.96
CA GLN A 43 -20.34 20.46 -23.58
C GLN A 43 -19.19 20.45 -22.55
N GLY A 44 -17.93 20.45 -22.98
CA GLY A 44 -16.77 20.60 -22.10
C GLY A 44 -16.19 19.32 -21.53
N TYR A 45 -16.63 18.15 -21.99
CA TYR A 45 -16.01 16.86 -21.66
C TYR A 45 -15.16 16.34 -22.83
N VAL A 46 -14.30 15.33 -22.60
CA VAL A 46 -13.50 14.72 -23.66
C VAL A 46 -14.14 13.47 -24.22
N GLU A 47 -14.08 13.29 -25.54
CA GLU A 47 -14.54 12.10 -26.24
C GLU A 47 -13.41 11.50 -27.07
N TYR A 48 -13.21 10.18 -26.96
CA TYR A 48 -12.27 9.42 -27.76
C TYR A 48 -12.90 8.10 -28.21
N GLN A 49 -13.04 7.92 -29.53
CA GLN A 49 -13.64 6.72 -30.12
C GLN A 49 -15.03 6.37 -29.56
N GLY A 50 -15.86 7.39 -29.33
CA GLY A 50 -17.20 7.23 -28.77
C GLY A 50 -17.22 6.97 -27.26
N GLN A 51 -16.09 7.01 -26.57
CA GLN A 51 -15.98 6.86 -25.12
C GLN A 51 -15.72 8.21 -24.45
N ILE A 52 -16.23 8.42 -23.23
CA ILE A 52 -16.20 9.72 -22.57
C ILE A 52 -15.23 9.75 -21.39
N GLY A 53 -14.54 10.88 -21.23
CA GLY A 53 -13.77 11.21 -20.04
C GLY A 53 -14.30 12.49 -19.41
N VAL A 54 -14.46 12.49 -18.09
CA VAL A 54 -15.02 13.64 -17.36
C VAL A 54 -14.13 13.96 -16.15
N LEU A 55 -13.78 15.24 -16.00
CA LEU A 55 -13.06 15.76 -14.84
C LEU A 55 -14.04 16.49 -13.91
N GLY A 56 -14.14 16.02 -12.67
CA GLY A 56 -14.85 16.67 -11.58
C GLY A 56 -13.90 17.34 -10.60
N GLU A 57 -14.26 18.53 -10.13
CA GLU A 57 -13.60 19.26 -9.05
C GLU A 57 -14.56 19.36 -7.87
N HIS A 58 -14.10 18.98 -6.67
CA HIS A 58 -14.96 18.97 -5.50
C HIS A 58 -15.34 20.41 -5.10
N ALA A 59 -16.61 20.63 -4.77
CA ALA A 59 -17.16 21.97 -4.55
C ALA A 59 -16.60 22.67 -3.29
N HIS A 60 -16.19 21.87 -2.29
CA HIS A 60 -15.80 22.38 -0.96
C HIS A 60 -14.38 21.94 -0.55
N ALA A 61 -14.09 20.63 -0.56
CA ALA A 61 -12.77 20.07 -0.31
C ALA A 61 -11.69 20.59 -1.26
N LYS A 62 -10.62 21.12 -0.67
CA LYS A 62 -9.45 21.68 -1.35
C LYS A 62 -8.17 21.14 -0.73
N ASN A 63 -7.08 21.22 -1.48
CA ASN A 63 -5.75 21.11 -0.93
C ASN A 63 -5.43 22.40 -0.14
N THR A 64 -5.15 22.25 1.15
CA THR A 64 -4.97 23.35 2.10
C THR A 64 -3.75 24.21 1.76
N VAL A 65 -2.74 23.63 1.12
CA VAL A 65 -1.50 24.34 0.77
C VAL A 65 -1.62 25.03 -0.58
N THR A 66 -2.16 24.35 -1.60
CA THR A 66 -2.25 24.92 -2.96
C THR A 66 -3.53 25.70 -3.21
N GLY A 67 -4.59 25.46 -2.42
CA GLY A 67 -5.93 26.03 -2.62
C GLY A 67 -6.74 25.36 -3.74
N GLU A 68 -6.14 24.41 -4.46
CA GLU A 68 -6.76 23.73 -5.59
C GLU A 68 -7.85 22.74 -5.13
N PRO A 69 -8.97 22.62 -5.85
CA PRO A 69 -10.03 21.66 -5.52
C PRO A 69 -9.54 20.22 -5.66
N LYS A 70 -10.11 19.33 -4.85
CA LYS A 70 -9.87 17.88 -4.98
C LYS A 70 -10.45 17.37 -6.29
N LYS A 71 -9.68 16.56 -7.02
CA LYS A 71 -10.04 16.09 -8.36
C LYS A 71 -10.59 14.66 -8.33
N ALA A 72 -11.56 14.40 -9.20
CA ALA A 72 -12.00 13.06 -9.55
C ALA A 72 -12.13 12.92 -11.07
N PHE A 73 -11.72 11.78 -11.60
CA PHE A 73 -11.80 11.47 -13.04
C PHE A 73 -12.78 10.32 -13.25
N TYR A 74 -13.66 10.44 -14.24
CA TYR A 74 -14.45 9.33 -14.77
C TYR A 74 -13.90 8.93 -16.14
N LEU A 75 -13.66 7.64 -16.33
CA LEU A 75 -13.06 7.08 -17.55
C LEU A 75 -13.91 5.91 -18.06
N GLU A 76 -14.20 5.91 -19.35
CA GLU A 76 -15.04 4.90 -20.00
C GLU A 76 -14.32 4.29 -21.21
N GLY A 77 -14.57 3.00 -21.47
CA GLY A 77 -14.03 2.27 -22.63
C GLY A 77 -13.05 1.15 -22.29
N THR A 78 -12.36 0.66 -23.31
CA THR A 78 -11.22 -0.25 -23.16
C THR A 78 -10.07 0.41 -22.40
N ASN A 79 -9.11 -0.37 -21.91
CA ASN A 79 -7.95 0.17 -21.20
C ASN A 79 -7.16 1.22 -22.00
N VAL A 80 -6.97 1.03 -23.32
CA VAL A 80 -6.30 2.03 -24.17
C VAL A 80 -7.08 3.35 -24.20
N GLN A 81 -8.42 3.27 -24.28
CA GLN A 81 -9.29 4.45 -24.35
C GLN A 81 -9.33 5.17 -23.00
N MET A 82 -9.52 4.44 -21.90
CA MET A 82 -9.46 5.01 -20.55
C MET A 82 -8.10 5.67 -20.27
N GLY A 83 -7.00 5.02 -20.67
CA GLY A 83 -5.66 5.57 -20.59
C GLY A 83 -5.53 6.86 -21.39
N PHE A 84 -5.99 6.87 -22.65
CA PHE A 84 -5.98 8.07 -23.51
C PHE A 84 -6.74 9.23 -22.88
N LEU A 85 -7.96 8.99 -22.41
CA LEU A 85 -8.81 9.99 -21.78
C LEU A 85 -8.14 10.58 -20.52
N LEU A 86 -7.54 9.73 -19.68
CA LEU A 86 -6.82 10.18 -18.49
C LEU A 86 -5.59 11.01 -18.85
N GLY A 87 -4.76 10.53 -19.78
CA GLY A 87 -3.57 11.25 -20.24
C GLY A 87 -3.90 12.62 -20.83
N LEU A 88 -4.97 12.69 -21.61
CA LEU A 88 -5.45 13.93 -22.22
C LEU A 88 -5.90 14.96 -21.17
N MET A 89 -6.69 14.54 -20.16
CA MET A 89 -7.20 15.44 -19.12
C MET A 89 -6.13 15.84 -18.09
N ALA A 90 -5.22 14.92 -17.76
CA ALA A 90 -4.33 15.02 -16.61
C ALA A 90 -2.84 15.14 -16.97
N GLU A 91 -2.47 15.50 -18.20
CA GLU A 91 -1.08 15.55 -18.66
C GLU A 91 -0.10 16.23 -17.69
N PRO A 92 -0.41 17.40 -17.06
CA PRO A 92 0.52 18.03 -16.13
C PRO A 92 0.79 17.17 -14.89
N ASP A 93 -0.25 16.51 -14.37
CA ASP A 93 -0.15 15.66 -13.17
C ASP A 93 0.55 14.34 -13.52
N VAL A 94 0.25 13.73 -14.69
CA VAL A 94 0.99 12.57 -15.22
C VAL A 94 2.47 12.92 -15.38
N SER A 95 2.77 14.09 -15.97
CA SER A 95 4.13 14.56 -16.19
C SER A 95 4.90 14.74 -14.88
N LYS A 96 4.29 15.33 -13.85
CA LYS A 96 4.87 15.41 -12.50
C LYS A 96 5.13 14.03 -11.91
N MET A 97 4.20 13.09 -12.03
CA MET A 97 4.37 11.74 -11.49
C MET A 97 5.51 10.98 -12.19
N VAL A 98 5.64 11.06 -13.51
CA VAL A 98 6.70 10.32 -14.25
C VAL A 98 8.04 11.05 -14.32
N ASN A 99 8.12 12.33 -13.95
CA ASN A 99 9.37 13.09 -14.00
C ASN A 99 9.87 13.52 -12.64
N ASP A 100 8.99 13.97 -11.75
CA ASP A 100 9.42 14.52 -10.47
C ASP A 100 9.27 13.47 -9.37
N TYR A 101 8.16 12.74 -9.34
CA TYR A 101 7.92 11.73 -8.29
C TYR A 101 8.90 10.57 -8.38
N ILE A 102 9.03 9.91 -9.54
CA ILE A 102 9.96 8.76 -9.66
C ILE A 102 11.43 9.15 -9.46
N ASP A 103 11.82 10.37 -9.84
CA ASP A 103 13.19 10.86 -9.66
C ASP A 103 13.49 11.10 -8.17
N LYS A 104 12.47 11.44 -7.37
CA LYS A 104 12.60 11.78 -5.94
C LYS A 104 12.31 10.62 -4.98
N VAL A 105 11.35 9.77 -5.30
CA VAL A 105 10.85 8.71 -4.38
C VAL A 105 11.96 7.74 -3.97
N VAL A 106 12.92 7.50 -4.86
CA VAL A 106 14.10 6.67 -4.57
C VAL A 106 14.89 7.18 -3.36
N PHE A 107 15.02 8.49 -3.17
CA PHE A 107 15.82 9.04 -2.07
C PHE A 107 15.23 8.74 -0.69
N TYR A 108 13.93 8.48 -0.61
CA TYR A 108 13.28 8.03 0.63
C TYR A 108 13.68 6.61 1.00
N PHE A 109 14.01 5.77 0.02
CA PHE A 109 14.60 4.46 0.27
C PHE A 109 16.04 4.56 0.81
N PHE A 110 16.66 5.74 0.76
CA PHE A 110 18.07 5.95 1.10
C PHE A 110 18.32 6.97 2.23
N HIS A 111 17.29 7.40 2.98
CA HIS A 111 17.40 8.48 3.97
C HIS A 111 18.05 9.77 3.43
N ALA A 112 17.83 10.04 2.15
CA ALA A 112 18.52 11.06 1.38
C ALA A 112 17.55 12.11 0.81
N GLU A 113 16.40 12.31 1.45
CA GLU A 113 15.31 13.17 0.97
C GLU A 113 15.79 14.61 0.77
N LYS A 114 16.70 15.09 1.62
CA LYS A 114 17.34 16.42 1.49
C LYS A 114 18.16 16.56 0.20
N LEU A 115 18.72 15.47 -0.33
CA LEU A 115 19.46 15.50 -1.58
C LEU A 115 18.54 15.59 -2.80
N ALA A 116 17.30 15.09 -2.70
CA ALA A 116 16.34 15.00 -3.80
C ALA A 116 16.06 16.36 -4.49
N ASN A 117 16.19 17.46 -3.75
CA ASN A 117 15.97 18.83 -4.25
C ASN A 117 17.26 19.56 -4.70
N THR A 118 18.38 18.84 -4.85
CA THR A 118 19.67 19.40 -5.31
C THR A 118 19.97 19.02 -6.76
N ILE A 119 20.86 19.75 -7.44
CA ILE A 119 21.31 19.40 -8.81
C ILE A 119 21.94 18.00 -8.85
N VAL A 120 22.71 17.64 -7.82
CA VAL A 120 23.32 16.32 -7.70
C VAL A 120 22.26 15.24 -7.50
N GLY A 121 21.28 15.49 -6.65
CA GLY A 121 20.13 14.59 -6.47
C GLY A 121 19.36 14.38 -7.75
N TYR A 122 19.09 15.43 -8.52
CA TYR A 122 18.45 15.29 -9.84
C TYR A 122 19.22 14.35 -10.78
N LEU A 123 20.55 14.47 -10.85
CA LEU A 123 21.38 13.58 -11.68
C LEU A 123 21.36 12.12 -11.19
N ILE A 124 21.41 11.91 -9.88
CA ILE A 124 21.34 10.58 -9.26
C ILE A 124 19.97 9.95 -9.49
N GLY A 125 18.88 10.70 -9.28
CA GLY A 125 17.51 10.24 -9.49
C GLY A 125 17.29 9.79 -10.93
N ARG A 126 17.74 10.59 -11.90
CA ARG A 126 17.68 10.21 -13.32
C ARG A 126 18.50 8.95 -13.62
N ALA A 127 19.73 8.84 -13.11
CA ALA A 127 20.55 7.65 -13.31
C ALA A 127 19.89 6.40 -12.70
N PHE A 128 19.24 6.53 -11.54
CA PHE A 128 18.46 5.47 -10.93
C PHE A 128 17.27 5.06 -11.80
N VAL A 129 16.49 6.02 -12.32
CA VAL A 129 15.37 5.73 -13.22
C VAL A 129 15.83 4.98 -14.47
N ASP A 130 16.99 5.33 -15.04
CA ASP A 130 17.57 4.62 -16.19
C ASP A 130 17.96 3.17 -15.85
N ILE A 131 18.43 2.92 -14.63
CA ILE A 131 18.71 1.57 -14.12
C ILE A 131 17.39 0.80 -13.96
N MET A 132 16.38 1.41 -13.33
CA MET A 132 15.07 0.81 -13.12
C MET A 132 14.32 0.54 -14.42
N GLU A 133 14.48 1.39 -15.44
CA GLU A 133 13.92 1.13 -16.76
C GLU A 133 14.43 -0.20 -17.33
N LYS A 134 15.72 -0.49 -17.15
CA LYS A 134 16.34 -1.74 -17.61
C LYS A 134 15.92 -2.91 -16.72
N ALA A 135 15.95 -2.74 -15.40
CA ALA A 135 15.61 -3.78 -14.45
C ALA A 135 14.15 -4.24 -14.57
N THR A 136 13.22 -3.30 -14.75
CA THR A 136 11.78 -3.59 -14.90
C THR A 136 11.41 -4.33 -16.18
N LYS A 137 12.32 -4.46 -17.16
CA LYS A 137 12.03 -5.22 -18.39
C LYS A 137 11.68 -6.68 -18.14
N VAL A 138 12.27 -7.30 -17.11
CA VAL A 138 11.99 -8.70 -16.77
C VAL A 138 10.53 -8.91 -16.32
N MET A 139 9.87 -7.84 -15.87
CA MET A 139 8.47 -7.87 -15.46
C MET A 139 7.50 -7.67 -16.62
N GLU A 140 7.96 -7.23 -17.81
CA GLU A 140 7.06 -6.93 -18.93
C GLU A 140 6.19 -8.12 -19.31
N GLN A 141 6.74 -9.35 -19.28
CA GLN A 141 5.98 -10.56 -19.59
C GLN A 141 4.86 -10.87 -18.58
N ASP A 142 5.00 -10.38 -17.35
CA ASP A 142 4.08 -10.65 -16.25
C ASP A 142 3.00 -9.55 -16.11
N ILE A 143 3.17 -8.41 -16.79
CA ILE A 143 2.16 -7.35 -16.85
C ILE A 143 1.07 -7.74 -17.88
N PRO A 144 -0.21 -7.85 -17.48
CA PRO A 144 -1.33 -8.06 -18.41
C PRO A 144 -1.34 -7.04 -19.55
N GLN A 145 -1.73 -7.49 -20.75
CA GLN A 145 -1.67 -6.66 -21.96
C GLN A 145 -2.53 -5.40 -21.83
N GLU A 146 -3.69 -5.54 -21.20
CA GLU A 146 -4.66 -4.47 -20.95
C GLU A 146 -4.02 -3.29 -20.20
N TYR A 147 -3.13 -3.56 -19.24
CA TYR A 147 -2.46 -2.49 -18.49
C TYR A 147 -1.28 -1.88 -19.24
N LYS A 148 -0.66 -2.62 -20.16
CA LYS A 148 0.30 -2.04 -21.12
C LYS A 148 -0.42 -1.10 -22.07
N ASP A 149 -1.60 -1.51 -22.54
CA ASP A 149 -2.46 -0.70 -23.39
C ASP A 149 -2.92 0.56 -22.65
N GLU A 150 -3.27 0.48 -21.37
CA GLU A 150 -3.59 1.66 -20.56
C GLU A 150 -2.41 2.64 -20.46
N MET A 151 -1.20 2.15 -20.14
CA MET A 151 0.01 2.99 -20.13
C MET A 151 0.30 3.61 -21.49
N GLN A 152 0.09 2.87 -22.59
CA GLN A 152 0.23 3.38 -23.95
C GLN A 152 -0.81 4.47 -24.23
N GLY A 153 -2.07 4.24 -23.85
CA GLY A 153 -3.15 5.22 -23.94
C GLY A 153 -2.80 6.50 -23.18
N ILE A 154 -2.33 6.41 -21.93
CA ILE A 154 -1.90 7.57 -21.13
C ILE A 154 -0.84 8.38 -21.88
N TYR A 155 0.17 7.73 -22.44
CA TYR A 155 1.21 8.39 -23.23
C TYR A 155 0.62 9.10 -24.46
N GLU A 156 -0.26 8.43 -25.21
CA GLU A 156 -0.88 8.99 -26.41
C GLU A 156 -1.80 10.18 -26.10
N GLY A 157 -2.57 10.09 -25.02
CA GLY A 157 -3.42 11.19 -24.53
C GLY A 157 -2.59 12.40 -24.11
N CYS A 158 -1.50 12.19 -23.36
CA CYS A 158 -0.56 13.25 -22.99
C CYS A 158 0.03 13.93 -24.23
N LYS A 159 0.45 13.14 -25.22
CA LYS A 159 1.03 13.65 -26.47
C LYS A 159 0.01 14.40 -27.33
N ALA A 160 -1.26 13.99 -27.27
CA ALA A 160 -2.34 14.62 -28.02
C ALA A 160 -2.67 16.04 -27.51
N ILE A 161 -2.53 16.29 -26.21
CA ILE A 161 -2.74 17.64 -25.63
C ILE A 161 -1.44 18.46 -25.56
N ASN A 162 -0.29 17.80 -25.46
CA ASN A 162 1.02 18.43 -25.38
C ASN A 162 2.04 17.59 -26.17
N ASP A 163 2.32 17.99 -27.42
CA ASP A 163 3.27 17.31 -28.31
C ASP A 163 4.72 17.34 -27.80
N HIS A 164 5.02 18.25 -26.87
CA HIS A 164 6.28 18.38 -26.15
C HIS A 164 6.28 17.73 -24.75
N THR A 165 5.28 16.91 -24.44
CA THR A 165 5.22 16.21 -23.16
C THR A 165 6.50 15.41 -22.89
N LYS A 166 6.93 15.39 -21.63
CA LYS A 166 8.06 14.56 -21.17
C LYS A 166 7.61 13.15 -20.78
N VAL A 167 6.31 12.89 -20.79
CA VAL A 167 5.74 11.57 -20.52
C VAL A 167 6.18 10.60 -21.59
N ASN A 168 6.59 9.40 -21.18
CA ASN A 168 6.87 8.30 -22.09
C ASN A 168 6.57 6.96 -21.41
N THR A 169 6.37 5.93 -22.23
CA THR A 169 5.93 4.60 -21.78
C THR A 169 6.94 3.89 -20.88
N LYS A 170 8.23 4.17 -21.04
CA LYS A 170 9.28 3.61 -20.17
C LYS A 170 9.17 4.15 -18.75
N LYS A 171 9.01 5.46 -18.60
CA LYS A 171 8.81 6.10 -17.29
C LYS A 171 7.47 5.73 -16.66
N LEU A 172 6.40 5.58 -17.46
CA LEU A 172 5.12 5.04 -16.99
C LEU A 172 5.27 3.61 -16.45
N ARG A 173 6.05 2.75 -17.11
CA ARG A 173 6.37 1.42 -16.59
C ARG A 173 7.11 1.52 -15.25
N VAL A 174 8.15 2.34 -15.16
CA VAL A 174 8.90 2.54 -13.90
C VAL A 174 7.97 3.03 -12.78
N LEU A 175 7.07 3.97 -13.07
CA LEU A 175 6.08 4.45 -12.10
C LEU A 175 5.18 3.32 -11.56
N ASN A 176 4.78 2.38 -12.42
CA ASN A 176 3.80 1.35 -12.07
C ASN A 176 4.39 0.05 -11.49
N VAL A 177 5.61 -0.33 -11.88
CA VAL A 177 6.25 -1.59 -11.44
C VAL A 177 7.65 -1.43 -10.87
N GLY A 178 8.20 -0.20 -10.88
CA GLY A 178 9.55 0.08 -10.41
C GLY A 178 9.74 -0.19 -8.92
N VAL A 179 8.77 0.16 -8.09
CA VAL A 179 8.84 -0.08 -6.63
C VAL A 179 8.85 -1.59 -6.33
N ASP A 180 8.03 -2.39 -7.02
CA ASP A 180 8.05 -3.85 -6.87
C ASP A 180 9.40 -4.45 -7.28
N CYS A 181 9.93 -4.01 -8.43
CA CYS A 181 11.27 -4.41 -8.85
C CYS A 181 12.32 -4.04 -7.79
N LEU A 182 12.32 -2.80 -7.31
CA LEU A 182 13.26 -2.34 -6.28
C LEU A 182 13.15 -3.17 -4.99
N LEU A 183 11.93 -3.39 -4.49
CA LEU A 183 11.68 -4.12 -3.26
C LEU A 183 12.04 -5.60 -3.36
N SER A 184 11.85 -6.24 -4.52
CA SER A 184 12.26 -7.64 -4.74
C SER A 184 13.77 -7.87 -4.48
N HIS A 185 14.58 -6.85 -4.80
CA HIS A 185 16.03 -6.85 -4.60
C HIS A 185 16.41 -6.41 -3.19
N ILE A 186 15.78 -5.35 -2.68
CA ILE A 186 16.05 -4.84 -1.33
C ILE A 186 15.70 -5.89 -0.27
N TYR A 187 14.55 -6.55 -0.37
CA TYR A 187 14.11 -7.54 0.61
C TYR A 187 14.97 -8.81 0.63
N THR A 188 15.60 -9.17 -0.48
CA THR A 188 16.50 -10.33 -0.55
C THR A 188 17.96 -9.99 -0.24
N GLY A 189 18.29 -8.70 0.00
CA GLY A 189 19.67 -8.23 0.16
C GLY A 189 20.51 -8.28 -1.12
N LYS A 190 19.89 -8.58 -2.27
CA LYS A 190 20.53 -8.66 -3.59
C LYS A 190 20.39 -7.34 -4.34
N VAL A 191 20.94 -6.24 -3.80
CA VAL A 191 20.85 -4.92 -4.45
C VAL A 191 21.66 -4.94 -5.76
N PHE A 192 21.09 -4.34 -6.82
CA PHE A 192 21.34 -4.40 -8.28
C PHE A 192 22.79 -4.40 -8.84
N ILE A 193 23.84 -4.46 -8.04
CA ILE A 193 25.23 -4.43 -8.51
C ILE A 193 26.05 -5.46 -7.74
N ASP A 194 26.39 -6.56 -8.41
CA ASP A 194 27.38 -7.52 -7.91
C ASP A 194 28.67 -6.77 -7.50
N GLY A 195 29.05 -6.89 -6.23
CA GLY A 195 30.24 -6.25 -5.67
C GLY A 195 30.04 -4.88 -5.01
N ILE A 196 28.86 -4.26 -5.13
CA ILE A 196 28.45 -3.15 -4.26
C ILE A 196 27.45 -3.70 -3.24
N GLN A 197 27.99 -4.20 -2.13
CA GLN A 197 27.20 -4.27 -0.90
C GLN A 197 26.83 -2.82 -0.53
N VAL A 198 25.69 -2.34 -1.02
CA VAL A 198 25.11 -1.11 -0.50
C VAL A 198 24.92 -1.38 0.98
N ALA A 199 25.56 -0.57 1.80
CA ALA A 199 25.41 -0.64 3.23
C ALA A 199 23.92 -0.61 3.57
N SER A 200 23.41 -1.67 4.21
CA SER A 200 22.06 -1.69 4.78
C SER A 200 21.77 -0.44 5.60
N LEU A 201 22.81 0.18 6.21
CA LEU A 201 22.69 1.44 6.94
C LEU A 201 22.08 2.58 6.14
N PHE A 202 22.29 2.65 4.82
CA PHE A 202 21.69 3.73 4.04
C PHE A 202 20.28 3.39 3.58
N LEU A 203 19.81 2.15 3.67
CA LEU A 203 18.47 1.78 3.24
C LEU A 203 17.44 2.08 4.33
N LYS A 204 16.39 2.81 4.00
CA LYS A 204 15.18 2.93 4.81
C LYS A 204 13.95 2.61 3.99
N VAL A 205 13.41 1.43 4.17
CA VAL A 205 12.20 1.07 3.46
C VAL A 205 10.99 1.64 4.21
N PRO A 206 10.11 2.42 3.57
CA PRO A 206 9.02 3.13 4.25
C PRO A 206 7.89 2.18 4.69
N HIS A 207 8.05 1.50 5.83
CA HIS A 207 7.06 0.56 6.36
C HIS A 207 5.97 1.26 7.17
N MET A 208 4.91 1.75 6.53
CA MET A 208 3.85 2.46 7.25
C MET A 208 2.47 2.23 6.63
N CYS A 209 1.79 1.14 6.96
CA CYS A 209 0.47 0.78 6.43
C CYS A 209 -0.32 0.08 7.52
N HIS A 210 -1.63 0.31 7.54
CA HIS A 210 -2.55 -0.52 8.31
C HIS A 210 -3.95 -0.52 7.71
N ALA A 211 -4.70 -1.58 7.99
CA ALA A 211 -6.06 -1.72 7.52
C ALA A 211 -6.91 -2.53 8.51
N PHE A 212 -8.21 -2.36 8.41
CA PHE A 212 -9.18 -3.22 9.08
C PHE A 212 -10.37 -3.55 8.19
N SER A 213 -11.08 -4.60 8.57
CA SER A 213 -12.43 -4.88 8.11
C SER A 213 -13.31 -5.23 9.30
N ILE A 214 -14.50 -4.60 9.38
CA ILE A 214 -15.52 -4.90 10.38
C ILE A 214 -16.87 -5.11 9.70
N CYS A 215 -17.63 -6.11 10.12
CA CYS A 215 -18.92 -6.45 9.49
C CYS A 215 -19.99 -6.90 10.49
N GLY A 216 -21.21 -7.10 10.01
CA GLY A 216 -22.27 -7.73 10.79
C GLY A 216 -22.75 -6.89 11.96
N ASP A 217 -23.07 -7.54 13.07
CA ASP A 217 -23.81 -6.96 14.20
C ASP A 217 -23.05 -5.89 14.99
N ILE A 218 -21.72 -5.87 14.91
CA ILE A 218 -20.87 -4.82 15.50
C ILE A 218 -20.88 -3.51 14.71
N VAL A 219 -21.42 -3.51 13.48
CA VAL A 219 -21.55 -2.31 12.64
C VAL A 219 -23.00 -1.84 12.65
N GLU A 220 -23.23 -0.53 12.65
CA GLU A 220 -24.57 0.02 12.50
C GLU A 220 -25.27 -0.54 11.25
N ASN A 221 -26.57 -0.80 11.37
CA ASN A 221 -27.41 -1.36 10.31
C ASN A 221 -26.90 -2.69 9.71
N ASN A 222 -26.11 -3.45 10.47
CA ASN A 222 -25.44 -4.68 10.00
C ASN A 222 -24.59 -4.44 8.74
N GLY A 223 -23.89 -3.29 8.71
CA GLY A 223 -23.01 -2.89 7.61
C GLY A 223 -21.74 -3.72 7.48
N HIS A 224 -20.90 -3.34 6.51
CA HIS A 224 -19.54 -3.85 6.34
C HIS A 224 -18.63 -2.69 5.94
N LEU A 225 -17.72 -2.34 6.85
CA LEU A 225 -16.78 -1.23 6.67
C LEU A 225 -15.36 -1.77 6.48
N PHE A 226 -14.66 -1.23 5.49
CA PHE A 226 -13.26 -1.52 5.20
C PHE A 226 -12.44 -0.24 5.32
N GLY A 227 -11.54 -0.20 6.30
CA GLY A 227 -10.66 0.94 6.54
C GLY A 227 -9.24 0.65 6.04
N ARG A 228 -8.66 1.59 5.30
CA ARG A 228 -7.29 1.51 4.79
C ARG A 228 -6.54 2.83 5.02
N ASN A 229 -5.41 2.77 5.71
CA ASN A 229 -4.44 3.86 5.77
C ASN A 229 -3.20 3.43 4.99
N PHE A 230 -3.13 3.85 3.72
CA PHE A 230 -1.99 3.60 2.86
C PHE A 230 -0.95 4.70 3.10
N MET A 231 0.23 4.32 3.62
CA MET A 231 1.33 5.28 3.68
C MET A 231 2.54 4.85 2.87
N PHE A 232 3.00 5.81 2.08
CA PHE A 232 4.14 5.73 1.18
C PHE A 232 4.68 7.15 0.93
N PRO A 233 5.98 7.31 0.64
CA PRO A 233 6.55 8.63 0.41
C PRO A 233 5.82 9.41 -0.69
N THR A 234 5.48 10.66 -0.37
CA THR A 234 4.82 11.59 -1.28
C THR A 234 5.78 12.20 -2.30
N ALA A 235 7.07 12.22 -1.95
CA ALA A 235 8.16 12.80 -2.73
C ALA A 235 7.92 14.26 -3.15
N ASP A 236 7.18 15.00 -2.33
CA ASP A 236 6.70 16.36 -2.62
C ASP A 236 5.96 16.48 -3.96
N VAL A 237 5.32 15.40 -4.42
CA VAL A 237 4.51 15.39 -5.65
C VAL A 237 3.13 14.78 -5.39
N TRP A 238 3.06 13.59 -4.78
CA TRP A 238 1.81 12.83 -4.59
C TRP A 238 0.74 13.64 -3.88
N GLN A 239 1.11 14.42 -2.86
CA GLN A 239 0.17 15.19 -2.05
C GLN A 239 -0.61 16.22 -2.90
N ASP A 240 -0.06 16.64 -4.03
CA ASP A 240 -0.66 17.62 -4.93
C ASP A 240 -1.28 16.98 -6.19
N THR A 241 -0.91 15.74 -6.52
CA THR A 241 -1.41 15.03 -7.71
C THR A 241 -2.42 13.93 -7.41
N ALA A 242 -2.52 13.49 -6.16
CA ALA A 242 -3.46 12.47 -5.75
C ALA A 242 -4.91 12.87 -6.08
N CYS A 243 -5.70 11.88 -6.49
CA CYS A 243 -7.07 12.05 -6.94
C CYS A 243 -7.88 10.77 -6.71
N VAL A 244 -9.16 10.83 -7.07
CA VAL A 244 -10.00 9.64 -7.24
C VAL A 244 -10.20 9.37 -8.73
N ILE A 245 -10.12 8.10 -9.14
CA ILE A 245 -10.42 7.69 -10.52
C ILE A 245 -11.51 6.63 -10.50
N ILE A 246 -12.56 6.88 -11.26
CA ILE A 246 -13.70 5.99 -11.48
C ILE A 246 -13.54 5.40 -12.87
N TYR A 247 -13.29 4.10 -12.93
CA TYR A 247 -13.15 3.36 -14.17
C TYR A 247 -14.47 2.66 -14.46
N ASN A 248 -15.00 2.86 -15.66
CA ASN A 248 -16.18 2.16 -16.16
C ASN A 248 -15.79 1.41 -17.45
N PRO A 249 -15.07 0.27 -17.32
CA PRO A 249 -14.44 -0.41 -18.44
C PRO A 249 -15.47 -0.96 -19.43
N GLU A 250 -15.06 -1.08 -20.69
CA GLU A 250 -15.71 -1.93 -21.68
C GLU A 250 -14.87 -3.19 -21.90
N GLY A 251 -15.50 -4.36 -21.81
CA GLY A 251 -14.84 -5.64 -21.99
C GLY A 251 -15.53 -6.75 -21.22
N GLN A 252 -15.39 -7.99 -21.68
CA GLN A 252 -15.93 -9.14 -20.94
C GLN A 252 -15.11 -9.37 -19.67
N GLY A 253 -15.78 -9.48 -18.53
CA GLY A 253 -15.15 -9.85 -17.26
C GLY A 253 -14.43 -8.71 -16.53
N MET A 254 -14.52 -7.46 -16.99
CA MET A 254 -14.07 -6.29 -16.24
C MET A 254 -15.23 -5.59 -15.55
N MET A 255 -15.00 -5.12 -14.33
CA MET A 255 -15.98 -4.45 -13.49
C MET A 255 -15.65 -2.98 -13.31
N PRO A 256 -16.66 -2.11 -13.16
CA PRO A 256 -16.42 -0.76 -12.73
C PRO A 256 -15.84 -0.68 -11.32
N ILE A 257 -14.87 0.21 -11.15
CA ILE A 257 -14.16 0.41 -9.90
C ILE A 257 -13.99 1.89 -9.58
N VAL A 258 -13.82 2.20 -8.29
CA VAL A 258 -13.30 3.48 -7.80
C VAL A 258 -11.95 3.23 -7.14
N SER A 259 -10.96 4.08 -7.42
CA SER A 259 -9.61 3.99 -6.90
C SER A 259 -9.16 5.34 -6.35
N GLN A 260 -8.56 5.35 -5.16
CA GLN A 260 -7.70 6.46 -4.73
C GLN A 260 -6.31 6.21 -5.33
N THR A 261 -5.79 7.14 -6.12
CA THR A 261 -4.49 7.00 -6.82
C THR A 261 -3.98 8.37 -7.29
N ALA A 262 -3.03 8.42 -8.22
CA ALA A 262 -2.61 9.63 -8.93
C ALA A 262 -2.58 9.38 -10.46
N PRO A 263 -2.79 10.40 -11.31
CA PRO A 263 -2.73 10.23 -12.76
C PRO A 263 -1.36 9.68 -13.22
N GLY A 264 -1.39 8.73 -14.15
CA GLY A 264 -0.19 8.01 -14.62
C GLY A 264 0.03 6.66 -13.93
N MET A 265 -0.62 6.43 -12.78
CA MET A 265 -0.66 5.13 -12.13
C MET A 265 -1.88 4.34 -12.58
N VAL A 266 -1.63 3.19 -13.18
CA VAL A 266 -2.62 2.20 -13.60
C VAL A 266 -3.05 1.34 -12.40
N GLY A 267 -2.12 1.07 -11.49
CA GLY A 267 -2.37 0.35 -10.23
C GLY A 267 -3.15 1.17 -9.18
N SER A 268 -3.68 0.47 -8.18
CA SER A 268 -4.54 1.03 -7.13
C SER A 268 -4.00 0.78 -5.70
N PRO A 269 -3.60 1.84 -4.96
CA PRO A 269 -3.31 1.75 -3.51
C PRO A 269 -4.49 1.28 -2.66
N ALA A 270 -5.68 1.82 -2.93
CA ALA A 270 -6.94 1.42 -2.35
C ALA A 270 -8.03 1.50 -3.42
N ALA A 271 -8.84 0.46 -3.54
CA ALA A 271 -9.90 0.39 -4.54
C ALA A 271 -11.12 -0.39 -4.03
N MET A 272 -12.26 -0.11 -4.64
CA MET A 272 -13.51 -0.84 -4.45
C MET A 272 -14.25 -0.98 -5.77
N ASN A 273 -14.85 -2.13 -6.03
CA ASN A 273 -15.63 -2.39 -7.25
C ASN A 273 -17.13 -2.30 -7.04
N ILE A 274 -17.89 -2.40 -8.14
CA ILE A 274 -19.35 -2.28 -8.13
C ILE A 274 -20.07 -3.37 -7.32
N ASN A 275 -19.42 -4.49 -7.01
CA ASN A 275 -19.99 -5.55 -6.16
C ASN A 275 -19.69 -5.32 -4.67
N GLY A 276 -19.05 -4.20 -4.33
CA GLY A 276 -18.68 -3.92 -2.93
C GLY A 276 -17.52 -4.78 -2.43
N ALA A 277 -16.69 -5.35 -3.32
CA ALA A 277 -15.38 -5.85 -2.93
C ALA A 277 -14.39 -4.69 -2.87
N ALA A 278 -13.58 -4.64 -1.82
CA ALA A 278 -12.52 -3.66 -1.61
C ALA A 278 -11.19 -4.32 -1.29
N ILE A 279 -10.11 -3.65 -1.67
CA ILE A 279 -8.74 -4.11 -1.48
C ILE A 279 -7.81 -2.95 -1.13
N GLY A 280 -6.79 -3.26 -0.33
CA GLY A 280 -5.60 -2.43 -0.15
C GLY A 280 -4.34 -3.28 -0.26
N VAL A 281 -3.19 -2.66 -0.08
CA VAL A 281 -1.91 -3.38 -0.01
C VAL A 281 -0.96 -2.78 1.01
N ASP A 282 -0.35 -3.63 1.83
CA ASP A 282 0.63 -3.26 2.85
C ASP A 282 1.97 -3.91 2.51
N MET A 283 3.05 -3.14 2.63
CA MET A 283 4.39 -3.70 2.49
C MET A 283 4.61 -4.81 3.52
N SER A 284 5.19 -5.94 3.10
CA SER A 284 5.59 -7.03 3.99
C SER A 284 7.08 -7.29 3.84
N PRO A 285 7.96 -6.78 4.72
CA PRO A 285 9.39 -7.06 4.64
C PRO A 285 9.66 -8.53 4.98
N THR A 286 9.96 -9.32 3.96
CA THR A 286 10.34 -10.75 4.09
C THR A 286 11.38 -11.09 3.03
N MET A 287 12.27 -12.05 3.28
CA MET A 287 13.20 -12.49 2.23
C MET A 287 12.53 -13.36 1.15
N PHE A 288 11.23 -13.65 1.28
CA PHE A 288 10.47 -14.53 0.40
C PHE A 288 10.04 -13.82 -0.89
N CYS A 289 11.04 -13.33 -1.61
CA CYS A 289 10.92 -12.63 -2.89
C CYS A 289 11.79 -13.29 -3.97
N ASN A 290 11.45 -13.06 -5.24
CA ASN A 290 12.20 -13.49 -6.40
C ASN A 290 12.63 -12.29 -7.26
N PRO A 291 13.86 -11.76 -7.07
CA PRO A 291 14.34 -10.61 -7.83
C PRO A 291 14.55 -10.89 -9.32
N HIS A 292 14.66 -12.16 -9.73
CA HIS A 292 14.81 -12.50 -11.15
C HIS A 292 13.50 -12.44 -11.92
N ARG A 293 12.37 -12.56 -11.20
CA ARG A 293 11.03 -12.42 -11.76
C ARG A 293 10.12 -11.76 -10.72
N PRO A 294 10.26 -10.43 -10.51
CA PRO A 294 9.46 -9.73 -9.53
C PRO A 294 7.96 -9.82 -9.83
N GLY A 295 7.56 -9.88 -11.09
CA GLY A 295 6.19 -10.28 -11.45
C GLY A 295 5.10 -9.22 -11.26
N LEU A 296 3.84 -9.63 -11.11
CA LEU A 296 2.67 -8.76 -10.88
C LEU A 296 2.34 -8.71 -9.38
N ASN A 297 2.53 -7.55 -8.74
CA ASN A 297 2.29 -7.38 -7.31
C ASN A 297 1.68 -6.00 -7.02
N SER A 298 1.58 -5.69 -5.72
CA SER A 298 1.23 -4.39 -5.16
C SER A 298 -0.01 -3.76 -5.80
N LEU A 299 0.11 -2.52 -6.24
CA LEU A 299 -0.94 -1.69 -6.80
C LEU A 299 -1.52 -2.30 -8.09
N MET A 300 -0.67 -2.93 -8.90
CA MET A 300 -1.10 -3.55 -10.15
C MET A 300 -1.92 -4.82 -9.89
N LEU A 301 -1.53 -5.64 -8.91
CA LEU A 301 -2.32 -6.81 -8.52
C LEU A 301 -3.64 -6.41 -7.85
N ASN A 302 -3.66 -5.33 -7.06
CA ASN A 302 -4.91 -4.75 -6.54
C ASN A 302 -5.86 -4.39 -7.67
N ARG A 303 -5.34 -3.69 -8.69
CA ARG A 303 -6.13 -3.29 -9.85
C ARG A 303 -6.67 -4.49 -10.61
N ASP A 304 -5.81 -5.47 -10.87
CA ASP A 304 -6.17 -6.72 -11.54
C ASP A 304 -7.29 -7.49 -10.83
N CYS A 305 -7.22 -7.54 -9.50
CA CYS A 305 -8.26 -8.16 -8.69
C CYS A 305 -9.57 -7.37 -8.73
N MET A 306 -9.55 -6.05 -8.54
CA MET A 306 -10.80 -5.26 -8.50
C MET A 306 -11.50 -5.20 -9.84
N ASP A 307 -10.75 -5.23 -10.95
CA ASP A 307 -11.33 -5.31 -12.28
C ASP A 307 -12.06 -6.65 -12.49
N ARG A 308 -11.65 -7.77 -11.88
CA ARG A 308 -12.09 -9.13 -12.29
C ARG A 308 -12.75 -9.98 -11.21
N CYS A 309 -12.62 -9.63 -9.94
CA CYS A 309 -13.06 -10.45 -8.82
C CYS A 309 -14.26 -9.81 -8.10
N ALA A 310 -15.40 -10.51 -8.04
CA ALA A 310 -16.61 -10.00 -7.40
C ALA A 310 -16.59 -10.21 -5.88
N THR A 311 -15.93 -11.26 -5.42
CA THR A 311 -15.88 -11.66 -4.00
C THR A 311 -14.44 -11.77 -3.48
N THR A 312 -14.28 -11.81 -2.16
CA THR A 312 -12.97 -12.05 -1.52
C THR A 312 -12.36 -13.39 -1.96
N GLN A 313 -13.19 -14.42 -2.18
CA GLN A 313 -12.72 -15.72 -2.66
C GLN A 313 -12.18 -15.65 -4.08
N ASP A 314 -12.83 -14.90 -4.97
CA ASP A 314 -12.32 -14.67 -6.33
C ASP A 314 -10.96 -13.98 -6.29
N VAL A 315 -10.77 -13.01 -5.38
CA VAL A 315 -9.49 -12.33 -5.18
C VAL A 315 -8.40 -13.32 -4.75
N VAL A 316 -8.66 -14.17 -3.76
CA VAL A 316 -7.68 -15.18 -3.31
C VAL A 316 -7.32 -16.13 -4.46
N ASN A 317 -8.31 -16.63 -5.20
CA ASN A 317 -8.10 -17.52 -6.34
C ASN A 317 -7.27 -16.85 -7.44
N ARG A 318 -7.59 -15.61 -7.80
CA ARG A 318 -6.83 -14.81 -8.79
C ARG A 318 -5.38 -14.63 -8.35
N MET A 319 -5.16 -14.30 -7.08
CA MET A 319 -3.83 -14.09 -6.54
C MET A 319 -3.01 -15.37 -6.60
N ILE A 320 -3.54 -16.53 -6.18
CA ILE A 320 -2.84 -17.84 -6.22
C ILE A 320 -2.14 -18.08 -7.55
N ASP A 321 -2.81 -17.76 -8.66
CA ASP A 321 -2.27 -17.99 -10.02
C ASP A 321 -1.48 -16.80 -10.58
N ALA A 322 -1.48 -15.65 -9.91
CA ALA A 322 -0.75 -14.48 -10.36
C ALA A 322 0.78 -14.73 -10.34
N PRO A 323 1.53 -14.28 -11.36
CA PRO A 323 2.98 -14.42 -11.40
C PRO A 323 3.63 -13.43 -10.43
N ARG A 324 3.57 -13.69 -9.13
CA ARG A 324 4.11 -12.83 -8.07
C ARG A 324 5.58 -13.13 -7.80
N GLY A 325 6.30 -12.11 -7.34
CA GLY A 325 7.72 -12.21 -7.00
C GLY A 325 8.13 -11.35 -5.82
N VAL A 326 7.19 -10.64 -5.18
CA VAL A 326 7.48 -9.72 -4.08
C VAL A 326 6.52 -9.97 -2.93
N SER A 327 7.01 -9.88 -1.70
CA SER A 327 6.17 -10.06 -0.52
C SER A 327 5.35 -8.83 -0.18
N TRP A 328 4.05 -9.06 -0.03
CA TRP A 328 3.02 -8.06 0.23
C TRP A 328 1.89 -8.67 1.07
N LEU A 329 1.15 -7.84 1.78
CA LEU A 329 -0.11 -8.20 2.43
C LEU A 329 -1.25 -7.50 1.69
N TYR A 330 -2.33 -8.23 1.42
CA TYR A 330 -3.52 -7.66 0.79
C TYR A 330 -4.71 -7.80 1.74
N PRO A 331 -5.09 -6.74 2.48
CA PRO A 331 -6.39 -6.69 3.12
C PRO A 331 -7.49 -6.64 2.05
N VAL A 332 -8.41 -7.60 2.10
CA VAL A 332 -9.53 -7.76 1.15
C VAL A 332 -10.82 -7.95 1.94
N ALA A 333 -11.91 -7.37 1.47
CA ALA A 333 -13.24 -7.58 2.02
C ALA A 333 -14.33 -7.44 0.95
N ASP A 334 -15.46 -8.12 1.10
CA ASP A 334 -16.65 -7.91 0.28
C ASP A 334 -17.93 -7.88 1.10
N GLY A 335 -18.76 -6.87 0.82
CA GLY A 335 -20.01 -6.61 1.55
C GLY A 335 -21.18 -7.50 1.17
N GLU A 336 -21.07 -8.28 0.08
CA GLU A 336 -22.11 -9.20 -0.36
C GLU A 336 -22.12 -10.49 0.44
N THR A 337 -20.93 -11.04 0.75
CA THR A 337 -20.80 -12.27 1.55
C THR A 337 -20.39 -12.02 2.99
N ASP A 338 -20.19 -10.75 3.38
CA ASP A 338 -19.64 -10.33 4.68
C ASP A 338 -18.32 -11.06 5.01
N LYS A 339 -17.53 -11.40 3.98
CA LYS A 339 -16.22 -12.04 4.10
C LYS A 339 -15.10 -11.03 3.98
N ALA A 340 -14.04 -11.29 4.73
CA ALA A 340 -12.79 -10.55 4.65
C ALA A 340 -11.62 -11.48 4.89
N CYS A 341 -10.47 -11.17 4.30
CA CYS A 341 -9.23 -11.87 4.58
C CYS A 341 -8.01 -10.95 4.43
N ILE A 342 -6.92 -11.33 5.09
CA ILE A 342 -5.59 -10.81 4.78
C ILE A 342 -4.88 -11.88 3.97
N VAL A 343 -4.53 -11.53 2.73
CA VAL A 343 -3.73 -12.41 1.88
C VAL A 343 -2.26 -12.08 2.10
N GLU A 344 -1.56 -12.96 2.79
CA GLU A 344 -0.12 -12.85 3.07
C GLU A 344 0.63 -13.56 1.93
N THR A 345 1.48 -12.85 1.20
CA THR A 345 2.11 -13.37 -0.04
C THR A 345 3.62 -13.23 -0.05
N GLY A 346 4.29 -14.15 -0.74
CA GLY A 346 5.63 -13.98 -1.29
C GLY A 346 5.65 -14.28 -2.79
N TYR A 347 6.81 -14.72 -3.31
CA TYR A 347 6.89 -15.14 -4.70
C TYR A 347 6.03 -16.39 -4.96
N ASN A 348 5.52 -16.52 -6.19
CA ASN A 348 4.75 -17.68 -6.60
C ASN A 348 5.68 -18.90 -6.72
N THR A 349 5.54 -19.87 -5.82
CA THR A 349 6.37 -21.09 -5.79
C THR A 349 5.97 -22.11 -6.85
N GLY A 350 4.89 -21.89 -7.61
CA GLY A 350 4.32 -22.91 -8.46
C GLY A 350 3.94 -24.15 -7.64
N ASP A 351 4.39 -25.32 -8.07
CA ASP A 351 4.16 -26.58 -7.36
C ASP A 351 5.28 -26.92 -6.36
N ASP A 352 6.28 -26.04 -6.21
CA ASP A 352 7.39 -26.27 -5.26
C ASP A 352 6.89 -26.19 -3.80
N PRO A 353 7.46 -26.99 -2.89
CA PRO A 353 7.14 -26.94 -1.47
C PRO A 353 7.36 -25.55 -0.88
N PHE A 354 6.54 -25.21 0.12
CA PHE A 354 6.71 -23.94 0.83
C PHE A 354 8.04 -23.93 1.62
N PRO A 355 8.89 -22.90 1.46
CA PRO A 355 10.24 -22.87 2.04
C PRO A 355 10.24 -22.34 3.49
N TYR A 356 9.64 -23.08 4.43
CA TYR A 356 9.45 -22.60 5.82
C TYR A 356 10.74 -22.09 6.48
N PHE A 357 11.87 -22.77 6.23
CA PHE A 357 13.11 -22.57 6.98
C PHE A 357 14.25 -21.96 6.14
N ASP A 358 14.06 -21.75 4.84
CA ASP A 358 15.14 -21.32 3.93
C ASP A 358 15.59 -19.89 4.19
N PHE A 359 14.67 -19.07 4.72
CA PHE A 359 14.91 -17.65 4.99
C PHE A 359 15.32 -17.35 6.42
N ILE A 360 15.50 -18.38 7.25
CA ILE A 360 15.79 -18.19 8.66
C ILE A 360 17.28 -17.95 8.85
N ASN A 361 17.62 -16.74 9.31
CA ASN A 361 18.99 -16.34 9.54
C ASN A 361 19.08 -15.51 10.84
N PRO A 362 19.98 -15.87 11.78
CA PRO A 362 21.06 -16.85 11.67
C PRO A 362 20.61 -18.30 11.86
N ASP A 363 21.36 -19.28 11.33
CA ASP A 363 20.97 -20.71 11.33
C ASP A 363 20.68 -21.28 12.72
N TRP A 364 21.42 -20.85 13.75
CA TRP A 364 21.21 -21.31 15.12
C TRP A 364 19.81 -20.97 15.66
N PHE A 365 19.11 -20.01 15.05
CA PHE A 365 17.77 -19.63 15.43
C PHE A 365 16.74 -20.72 15.08
N LYS A 366 17.03 -21.58 14.09
CA LYS A 366 16.15 -22.69 13.65
C LYS A 366 15.86 -23.69 14.76
N GLU A 367 16.81 -23.90 15.67
CA GLU A 367 16.66 -24.80 16.82
C GLU A 367 15.59 -24.33 17.83
N GLN A 368 15.18 -23.06 17.76
CA GLN A 368 14.18 -22.47 18.65
C GLN A 368 12.77 -22.46 18.02
N LEU A 369 12.62 -22.99 16.81
CA LEU A 369 11.41 -22.87 16.01
C LEU A 369 10.65 -24.19 15.93
N PRO A 370 9.33 -24.14 15.62
CA PRO A 370 8.55 -25.34 15.37
C PRO A 370 9.12 -26.15 14.21
N ASP A 371 9.07 -27.47 14.31
CA ASP A 371 9.37 -28.39 13.22
C ASP A 371 8.13 -28.62 12.33
N GLU A 372 8.30 -29.32 11.21
CA GLU A 372 7.20 -29.61 10.29
C GLU A 372 6.09 -30.45 10.94
N ASN A 373 6.44 -31.33 11.89
CA ASN A 373 5.46 -32.12 12.63
C ASN A 373 4.55 -31.22 13.46
N PHE A 374 5.12 -30.26 14.19
CA PHE A 374 4.36 -29.25 14.91
C PHE A 374 3.46 -28.47 13.97
N ILE A 375 3.98 -27.98 12.85
CA ILE A 375 3.21 -27.20 11.86
C ILE A 375 2.00 -28.02 11.36
N ASN A 376 2.21 -29.26 10.94
CA ASN A 376 1.16 -30.14 10.44
C ASN A 376 0.12 -30.47 11.52
N ASN A 377 0.55 -30.74 12.76
CA ASN A 377 -0.34 -30.97 13.89
C ASN A 377 -1.21 -29.75 14.19
N MET A 378 -0.65 -28.54 14.10
CA MET A 378 -1.42 -27.30 14.30
C MET A 378 -2.44 -27.09 13.18
N ARG A 379 -2.08 -27.36 11.92
CA ARG A 379 -3.04 -27.30 10.81
C ARG A 379 -4.20 -28.25 10.98
N GLU A 380 -3.92 -29.49 11.35
CA GLU A 380 -4.97 -30.48 11.61
C GLU A 380 -5.87 -30.04 12.76
N LYS A 381 -5.28 -29.58 13.87
CA LYS A 381 -6.00 -29.15 15.07
C LYS A 381 -6.88 -27.91 14.84
N TYR A 382 -6.40 -26.94 14.09
CA TYR A 382 -7.06 -25.64 13.87
C TYR A 382 -7.77 -25.52 12.52
N HIS A 383 -7.70 -26.57 11.69
CA HIS A 383 -8.20 -26.57 10.31
C HIS A 383 -7.66 -25.41 9.47
N THR A 384 -6.41 -25.00 9.70
CA THR A 384 -5.79 -23.93 8.92
C THR A 384 -5.27 -24.47 7.59
N PRO A 385 -5.52 -23.79 6.46
CA PRO A 385 -5.04 -24.24 5.17
C PRO A 385 -3.51 -24.20 5.09
N ALA A 386 -2.93 -25.09 4.30
CA ALA A 386 -1.50 -25.00 3.96
C ALA A 386 -1.24 -23.82 2.99
N PRO A 387 -0.02 -23.27 2.95
CA PRO A 387 0.38 -22.28 1.96
C PRO A 387 0.16 -22.83 0.55
N GLN A 388 -0.45 -22.02 -0.30
CA GLN A 388 -0.73 -22.38 -1.68
C GLN A 388 0.05 -21.44 -2.61
N LYS A 389 1.01 -22.00 -3.35
CA LYS A 389 1.85 -21.25 -4.31
C LYS A 389 2.50 -20.00 -3.68
N GLY A 390 3.00 -20.11 -2.45
CA GLY A 390 3.63 -19.02 -1.71
C GLY A 390 2.68 -17.97 -1.11
N LEU A 391 1.40 -18.31 -0.93
CA LEU A 391 0.38 -17.45 -0.32
C LEU A 391 -0.34 -18.17 0.82
N MET A 392 -0.76 -17.42 1.84
CA MET A 392 -1.78 -17.82 2.80
C MET A 392 -2.87 -16.76 2.94
N ALA A 393 -4.13 -17.19 3.08
CA ALA A 393 -5.25 -16.29 3.34
C ALA A 393 -5.74 -16.46 4.78
N ARG A 394 -5.61 -15.38 5.58
CA ARG A 394 -6.14 -15.30 6.94
C ARG A 394 -7.52 -14.68 6.90
N TRP A 395 -8.54 -15.53 6.82
CA TRP A 395 -9.95 -15.14 6.81
C TRP A 395 -10.40 -14.54 8.14
N ASN A 396 -11.51 -13.80 8.13
CA ASN A 396 -12.13 -13.26 9.34
C ASN A 396 -12.57 -14.34 10.33
N ASP A 397 -12.85 -15.57 9.87
CA ASP A 397 -13.12 -16.75 10.69
C ASP A 397 -11.88 -17.65 10.94
N TYR A 398 -10.67 -17.17 10.62
CA TYR A 398 -9.43 -17.89 10.89
C TYR A 398 -9.20 -18.04 12.39
N THR A 399 -9.06 -19.30 12.84
CA THR A 399 -8.71 -19.61 14.22
C THR A 399 -7.20 -19.65 14.39
N TYR A 400 -6.63 -18.68 15.10
CA TYR A 400 -5.19 -18.58 15.32
C TYR A 400 -4.65 -19.74 16.17
N PRO A 401 -3.62 -20.48 15.70
CA PRO A 401 -2.97 -21.52 16.51
C PRO A 401 -2.10 -20.90 17.64
N VAL A 402 -2.72 -20.65 18.80
CA VAL A 402 -2.11 -19.96 19.95
C VAL A 402 -0.88 -20.67 20.55
N GLU A 403 -0.63 -21.93 20.19
CA GLU A 403 0.56 -22.66 20.61
C GLU A 403 1.85 -22.06 20.05
N TYR A 404 1.81 -21.45 18.86
CA TYR A 404 3.00 -20.76 18.33
C TYR A 404 3.46 -19.66 19.28
N THR A 405 2.54 -18.85 19.80
CA THR A 405 2.89 -17.80 20.75
C THR A 405 3.27 -18.40 22.11
N ARG A 406 2.41 -19.24 22.69
CA ARG A 406 2.58 -19.77 24.05
C ARG A 406 3.82 -20.66 24.24
N GLN A 407 4.18 -21.45 23.24
CA GLN A 407 5.28 -22.43 23.37
C GLN A 407 6.63 -21.86 22.94
N PHE A 408 6.65 -20.91 22.00
CA PHE A 408 7.90 -20.46 21.39
C PHE A 408 8.30 -19.04 21.81
N ASN A 409 7.38 -18.07 21.91
CA ASN A 409 7.74 -16.66 22.04
C ASN A 409 8.64 -16.36 23.25
N ALA A 410 8.38 -16.98 24.42
CA ALA A 410 9.24 -16.77 25.60
C ALA A 410 10.72 -17.14 25.33
N ASN A 411 10.96 -18.26 24.65
CA ASN A 411 12.30 -18.69 24.28
C ASN A 411 12.89 -17.85 23.15
N LEU A 412 12.07 -17.45 22.16
CA LEU A 412 12.50 -16.59 21.07
C LEU A 412 12.96 -15.21 21.57
N TRP A 413 12.25 -14.58 22.51
CA TRP A 413 12.68 -13.30 23.11
C TRP A 413 13.98 -13.46 23.89
N LYS A 414 14.08 -14.54 24.67
CA LYS A 414 15.29 -14.84 25.41
C LYS A 414 16.48 -15.02 24.46
N ALA A 415 16.31 -15.78 23.38
CA ALA A 415 17.32 -16.01 22.37
C ALA A 415 17.70 -14.71 21.63
N TYR A 416 16.71 -13.88 21.31
CA TYR A 416 16.91 -12.56 20.72
C TYR A 416 17.81 -11.68 21.61
N ASN A 417 17.47 -11.54 22.89
CA ASN A 417 18.25 -10.73 23.82
C ASN A 417 19.66 -11.27 24.09
N GLN A 418 19.76 -12.59 24.32
CA GLN A 418 21.01 -13.20 24.82
C GLN A 418 22.03 -13.46 23.73
N LYS A 419 21.57 -13.74 22.50
CA LYS A 419 22.45 -14.13 21.38
C LYS A 419 22.39 -13.13 20.24
N PHE A 420 21.18 -12.82 19.77
CA PHE A 420 21.01 -12.03 18.55
C PHE A 420 21.44 -10.57 18.72
N LEU A 421 20.90 -9.86 19.73
CA LEU A 421 21.22 -8.45 19.98
C LEU A 421 22.73 -8.17 20.13
N PRO A 422 23.50 -8.96 20.91
CA PRO A 422 24.95 -8.82 20.98
C PRO A 422 25.64 -8.99 19.62
N GLN A 423 25.29 -10.05 18.88
CA GLN A 423 25.87 -10.35 17.55
C GLN A 423 25.57 -9.23 16.55
N LEU A 424 24.32 -8.76 16.53
CA LEU A 424 23.88 -7.68 15.68
C LEU A 424 24.62 -6.38 15.98
N SER A 425 24.77 -6.06 17.27
CA SER A 425 25.48 -4.87 17.74
C SER A 425 26.97 -4.92 17.40
N GLU A 426 27.58 -6.10 17.40
CA GLU A 426 28.97 -6.30 16.97
C GLU A 426 29.11 -6.15 15.44
N LYS A 427 28.27 -6.83 14.66
CA LYS A 427 28.23 -6.70 13.19
C LYS A 427 28.01 -5.27 12.75
N ALA A 428 27.07 -4.55 13.37
CA ALA A 428 26.82 -3.14 13.10
C ALA A 428 28.07 -2.28 13.37
N ARG A 429 28.78 -2.50 14.48
CA ARG A 429 30.01 -1.77 14.81
C ARG A 429 31.17 -2.08 13.86
N GLU A 430 31.37 -3.35 13.52
CA GLU A 430 32.38 -3.78 12.54
C GLU A 430 32.12 -3.10 11.19
N PHE A 431 30.87 -3.18 10.73
CA PHE A 431 30.46 -2.63 9.45
C PHE A 431 30.62 -1.10 9.41
N VAL A 432 30.23 -0.40 10.48
CA VAL A 432 30.45 1.05 10.63
C VAL A 432 31.94 1.38 10.55
N GLY A 433 32.81 0.59 11.21
CA GLY A 433 34.26 0.74 11.12
C GLY A 433 34.80 0.57 9.70
N VAL A 434 34.27 -0.40 8.93
CA VAL A 434 34.63 -0.59 7.52
C VAL A 434 34.23 0.62 6.68
N LEU A 435 33.01 1.14 6.87
CA LEU A 435 32.54 2.32 6.15
C LEU A 435 33.36 3.57 6.49
N GLU A 436 33.63 3.82 7.76
CA GLU A 436 34.45 4.97 8.18
C GLU A 436 35.85 4.92 7.54
N LYS A 437 36.44 3.72 7.46
CA LYS A 437 37.74 3.52 6.81
C LYS A 437 37.69 3.73 5.30
N LYS A 438 36.61 3.28 4.65
CA LYS A 438 36.43 3.36 3.18
C LYS A 438 36.02 4.77 2.73
N PHE A 439 35.25 5.48 3.54
CA PHE A 439 34.69 6.79 3.23
C PHE A 439 34.92 7.78 4.39
N PRO A 440 36.17 8.17 4.66
CA PRO A 440 36.50 9.01 5.82
C PRO A 440 35.80 10.38 5.78
N PHE A 441 35.47 10.89 4.59
CA PHE A 441 34.75 12.15 4.41
C PHE A 441 33.26 12.07 4.79
N LEU A 442 32.69 10.86 4.94
CA LEU A 442 31.29 10.64 5.38
C LEU A 442 31.20 10.22 6.85
N LYS A 443 32.30 10.25 7.61
CA LYS A 443 32.37 9.69 8.96
C LYS A 443 31.22 10.15 9.86
N ASP A 444 30.96 11.46 9.91
CA ASP A 444 29.91 12.00 10.79
C ASP A 444 28.51 11.52 10.40
N ILE A 445 28.25 11.37 9.09
CA ILE A 445 26.99 10.82 8.57
C ILE A 445 26.89 9.34 8.94
N ILE A 446 27.96 8.57 8.73
CA ILE A 446 28.01 7.14 9.07
C ILE A 446 27.75 6.94 10.57
N GLN A 447 28.38 7.74 11.44
CA GLN A 447 28.18 7.67 12.88
C GLN A 447 26.76 8.05 13.32
N PHE A 448 26.19 9.08 12.68
CA PHE A 448 24.81 9.49 12.94
C PHE A 448 23.83 8.36 12.61
N VAL A 449 23.93 7.78 11.41
CA VAL A 449 23.06 6.68 10.97
C VAL A 449 23.26 5.43 11.83
N ALA A 450 24.51 5.10 12.16
CA ALA A 450 24.82 3.99 13.06
C ALA A 450 24.15 4.14 14.43
N LYS A 451 24.17 5.35 14.99
CA LYS A 451 23.53 5.64 16.27
C LYS A 451 22.02 5.42 16.19
N ASP A 452 21.37 5.83 15.11
CA ASP A 452 19.92 5.66 14.95
C ASP A 452 19.54 4.19 14.76
N ILE A 453 20.33 3.43 14.01
CA ILE A 453 20.14 1.97 13.88
C ILE A 453 20.31 1.28 15.23
N LEU A 454 21.37 1.61 15.97
CA LEU A 454 21.64 1.01 17.28
C LEU A 454 20.60 1.41 18.34
N LYS A 455 19.97 2.59 18.25
CA LYS A 455 18.87 2.99 19.16
C LYS A 455 17.66 2.06 19.06
N GLY A 456 17.41 1.48 17.89
CA GLY A 456 16.31 0.52 17.69
C GLY A 456 16.57 -0.84 18.35
N PHE A 457 17.80 -1.12 18.78
CA PHE A 457 18.23 -2.41 19.32
C PHE A 457 18.42 -2.35 20.83
N THR A 458 17.31 -2.38 21.56
CA THR A 458 17.30 -2.46 23.02
C THR A 458 16.93 -3.85 23.51
N ASN A 459 17.34 -4.20 24.73
CA ASN A 459 16.84 -5.40 25.39
C ASN A 459 15.32 -5.32 25.48
N VAL A 460 14.64 -6.38 25.05
CA VAL A 460 13.17 -6.47 25.06
C VAL A 460 12.72 -7.37 26.19
N GLN A 461 11.65 -7.03 26.90
CA GLN A 461 11.07 -7.91 27.92
C GLN A 461 9.89 -8.65 27.32
N HIS A 462 9.77 -9.96 27.57
CA HIS A 462 8.57 -10.73 27.24
C HIS A 462 7.64 -10.73 28.46
N PHE A 463 6.36 -10.44 28.23
CA PHE A 463 5.33 -10.59 29.25
C PHE A 463 4.19 -11.46 28.71
N PRO A 464 3.69 -12.45 29.49
CA PRO A 464 2.61 -13.33 29.03
C PRO A 464 1.34 -12.61 28.58
N PHE A 465 1.02 -11.43 29.14
CA PHE A 465 -0.19 -10.68 28.75
C PHE A 465 -0.13 -10.13 27.32
N TYR A 466 1.04 -10.08 26.69
CA TYR A 466 1.20 -9.68 25.29
C TYR A 466 0.48 -10.60 24.32
N GLU A 467 0.27 -11.86 24.72
CA GLU A 467 -0.33 -12.90 23.91
C GLU A 467 -1.87 -12.88 23.96
N GLY A 468 -2.45 -12.08 24.86
CA GLY A 468 -3.89 -11.93 24.97
C GLY A 468 -4.49 -11.02 23.90
N ASP A 469 -5.78 -11.18 23.66
CA ASP A 469 -6.54 -10.38 22.72
C ASP A 469 -6.50 -8.87 22.97
N ASN A 470 -6.37 -8.46 24.23
CA ASN A 470 -6.24 -7.06 24.66
C ASN A 470 -4.79 -6.69 25.02
N GLY A 471 -3.84 -7.56 24.70
CA GLY A 471 -2.42 -7.33 24.93
C GLY A 471 -1.85 -6.26 24.00
N PHE A 472 -0.76 -5.66 24.45
CA PHE A 472 0.07 -4.77 23.64
C PHE A 472 1.50 -5.26 23.77
N ILE A 473 2.16 -5.55 22.65
CA ILE A 473 3.63 -5.68 22.67
C ILE A 473 4.21 -4.28 22.82
N ASP A 474 3.76 -3.36 21.95
CA ASP A 474 4.10 -1.95 22.00
C ASP A 474 2.83 -1.12 22.22
N ASN A 475 2.72 -0.49 23.39
CA ASN A 475 1.54 0.31 23.78
C ASN A 475 1.68 1.81 23.42
N MET A 476 2.84 2.22 22.91
CA MET A 476 3.13 3.57 22.43
C MET A 476 4.06 3.47 21.21
N PHE A 477 3.99 4.43 20.30
CA PHE A 477 4.87 4.50 19.13
C PHE A 477 6.35 4.73 19.47
N THR A 478 6.66 5.05 20.73
CA THR A 478 8.01 5.19 21.28
C THR A 478 8.46 3.97 22.08
N ALA A 479 7.61 2.94 22.19
CA ALA A 479 7.97 1.68 22.83
C ALA A 479 8.93 0.90 21.92
N HIS A 480 9.75 0.06 22.55
CA HIS A 480 10.77 -0.74 21.89
C HIS A 480 10.79 -2.17 22.44
N ASN A 481 9.62 -2.83 22.54
CA ASN A 481 9.49 -4.18 23.11
C ASN A 481 9.35 -5.28 22.05
N CYS A 482 9.28 -4.93 20.76
CA CYS A 482 9.19 -5.88 19.66
C CYS A 482 10.57 -6.50 19.36
N PRO A 483 10.74 -7.84 19.37
CA PRO A 483 12.00 -8.52 19.07
C PRO A 483 12.29 -8.59 17.55
N GLY A 484 11.91 -7.53 16.82
CA GLY A 484 11.98 -7.49 15.37
C GLY A 484 11.14 -8.60 14.71
N PRO A 485 11.62 -9.30 13.66
CA PRO A 485 10.85 -10.36 13.02
C PRO A 485 10.83 -11.68 13.82
N PHE A 486 11.63 -11.81 14.88
CA PHE A 486 11.93 -13.07 15.57
C PHE A 486 10.87 -13.47 16.60
N TYR A 487 9.61 -13.46 16.18
CA TYR A 487 8.48 -13.93 16.97
C TYR A 487 7.26 -14.26 16.14
N PHE A 488 6.34 -15.01 16.74
CA PHE A 488 4.99 -15.18 16.23
C PHE A 488 4.10 -14.06 16.74
N ALA A 489 3.62 -13.21 15.83
CA ALA A 489 2.74 -12.11 16.17
C ALA A 489 1.37 -12.64 16.58
N PRO A 490 0.85 -12.30 17.77
CA PRO A 490 -0.46 -12.73 18.21
C PRO A 490 -1.55 -12.07 17.35
N GLN A 491 -2.64 -12.79 17.08
CA GLN A 491 -3.78 -12.21 16.40
C GLN A 491 -4.52 -11.21 17.31
N ARG A 492 -4.78 -10.00 16.81
CA ARG A 492 -5.64 -9.00 17.42
C ARG A 492 -7.02 -9.07 16.78
N GLY A 493 -7.94 -9.75 17.45
CA GLY A 493 -9.30 -9.98 16.96
C GLY A 493 -9.58 -11.46 16.76
N ASP A 494 -10.21 -12.08 17.75
CA ASP A 494 -10.70 -13.46 17.72
C ASP A 494 -12.16 -13.56 17.23
N GLN A 495 -12.76 -12.42 16.88
CA GLN A 495 -14.15 -12.34 16.45
C GLN A 495 -14.26 -12.47 14.93
N SER A 496 -15.22 -13.28 14.48
CA SER A 496 -15.47 -13.55 13.05
C SER A 496 -15.86 -12.31 12.23
N ASN A 497 -16.10 -11.18 12.89
CA ASN A 497 -16.56 -9.93 12.31
C ASN A 497 -15.51 -8.81 12.37
N LEU A 498 -14.28 -9.08 12.81
CA LEU A 498 -13.21 -8.09 12.94
C LEU A 498 -11.88 -8.65 12.42
N LEU A 499 -11.26 -7.91 11.49
CA LEU A 499 -9.97 -8.25 10.91
C LEU A 499 -9.06 -7.02 10.92
N VAL A 500 -7.80 -7.19 11.33
CA VAL A 500 -6.79 -6.11 11.39
C VAL A 500 -5.48 -6.58 10.77
N VAL A 501 -4.75 -5.65 10.15
CA VAL A 501 -3.40 -5.87 9.62
C VAL A 501 -2.56 -4.59 9.69
N SER A 502 -1.25 -4.78 9.79
CA SER A 502 -0.22 -3.77 9.48
C SER A 502 0.92 -4.47 8.72
N ASN A 503 2.09 -3.87 8.52
CA ASN A 503 3.17 -4.34 7.63
C ASN A 503 3.93 -5.59 8.08
N HIS A 504 3.29 -6.58 8.70
CA HIS A 504 3.93 -7.84 9.00
C HIS A 504 2.97 -9.02 8.94
N ASN A 505 3.50 -10.18 8.55
CA ASN A 505 2.79 -11.45 8.53
C ASN A 505 2.31 -11.81 9.95
N ILE A 506 1.03 -12.14 10.08
CA ILE A 506 0.42 -12.60 11.34
C ILE A 506 0.35 -14.12 11.34
N THR A 507 0.11 -14.72 10.17
CA THR A 507 0.04 -16.17 10.03
C THR A 507 1.40 -16.79 10.38
N PRO A 508 1.47 -17.73 11.35
CA PRO A 508 2.76 -18.18 11.89
C PRO A 508 3.73 -18.71 10.84
N GLU A 509 3.24 -19.40 9.83
CA GLU A 509 4.07 -20.00 8.77
C GLU A 509 4.63 -18.95 7.82
N MET A 510 3.82 -17.98 7.40
CA MET A 510 4.30 -16.82 6.64
C MET A 510 5.27 -15.97 7.47
N ARG A 511 5.10 -15.91 8.79
CA ARG A 511 5.99 -15.18 9.69
C ARG A 511 7.41 -15.75 9.69
N LEU A 512 7.59 -17.07 9.52
CA LEU A 512 8.91 -17.70 9.41
C LEU A 512 9.77 -17.10 8.28
N THR A 513 9.13 -16.70 7.18
CA THR A 513 9.82 -16.12 6.01
C THR A 513 10.44 -14.74 6.26
N ALA A 514 10.05 -14.08 7.36
CA ALA A 514 10.59 -12.79 7.78
C ALA A 514 11.72 -12.91 8.82
N MET A 515 11.94 -14.09 9.44
CA MET A 515 12.87 -14.30 10.55
C MET A 515 14.34 -14.29 10.10
N SER A 516 14.81 -13.14 9.65
CA SER A 516 16.13 -12.93 9.07
C SER A 516 16.85 -11.71 9.67
N GLU A 517 18.16 -11.83 9.94
CA GLU A 517 19.02 -10.69 10.27
C GLU A 517 18.88 -9.55 9.27
N TRP A 518 18.84 -9.86 7.97
CA TRP A 518 18.75 -8.85 6.93
C TRP A 518 17.47 -8.02 7.06
N ILE A 519 16.33 -8.67 7.31
CA ILE A 519 15.05 -7.99 7.50
C ILE A 519 15.07 -7.13 8.76
N THR A 520 15.71 -7.59 9.83
CA THR A 520 15.91 -6.77 11.04
C THR A 520 16.75 -5.53 10.77
N PHE A 521 17.84 -5.65 9.99
CA PHE A 521 18.64 -4.49 9.60
C PHE A 521 17.86 -3.53 8.72
N LEU A 522 17.08 -4.06 7.78
CA LEU A 522 16.34 -3.28 6.80
C LEU A 522 15.21 -2.46 7.44
N ALA A 523 14.42 -3.10 8.31
CA ALA A 523 13.31 -2.45 8.97
C ALA A 523 13.74 -1.66 10.22
N GLY A 524 14.89 -2.00 10.82
CA GLY A 524 15.47 -1.28 11.94
C GLY A 524 14.48 -1.07 13.10
N GLY A 525 14.41 0.16 13.61
CA GLY A 525 13.47 0.55 14.66
C GLY A 525 12.01 0.57 14.22
N ASP A 526 11.72 0.63 12.92
CA ASP A 526 10.36 0.73 12.39
C ASP A 526 9.53 -0.52 12.71
N LEU A 527 10.14 -1.68 13.00
CA LEU A 527 9.42 -2.90 13.43
C LEU A 527 8.59 -2.70 14.71
N ASN A 528 9.04 -1.83 15.63
CA ASN A 528 8.24 -1.49 16.82
C ASN A 528 7.04 -0.62 16.45
N ASP A 529 7.22 0.31 15.50
CA ASP A 529 6.14 1.15 14.99
C ASP A 529 5.07 0.31 14.28
N LEU A 530 5.49 -0.68 13.48
CA LEU A 530 4.60 -1.62 12.82
C LEU A 530 3.77 -2.45 13.83
N GLN A 531 4.42 -2.94 14.87
CA GLN A 531 3.74 -3.71 15.91
C GLN A 531 2.78 -2.83 16.72
N TRP A 532 3.21 -1.62 17.10
CA TRP A 532 2.37 -0.66 17.79
C TRP A 532 1.12 -0.31 16.98
N ARG A 533 1.25 0.00 15.68
CA ARG A 533 0.12 0.30 14.78
C ARG A 533 -0.88 -0.85 14.73
N TYR A 534 -0.38 -2.07 14.65
CA TYR A 534 -1.22 -3.27 14.68
C TYR A 534 -1.97 -3.41 16.02
N ASP A 535 -1.26 -3.25 17.15
CA ASP A 535 -1.85 -3.36 18.48
C ASP A 535 -2.88 -2.27 18.75
N ILE A 536 -2.57 -1.01 18.43
CA ILE A 536 -3.46 0.11 18.72
C ILE A 536 -4.71 0.09 17.86
N LEU A 537 -4.60 -0.32 16.60
CA LEU A 537 -5.76 -0.44 15.72
C LEU A 537 -6.73 -1.50 16.22
N GLY A 538 -6.21 -2.68 16.59
CA GLY A 538 -7.01 -3.74 17.21
C GLY A 538 -7.65 -3.30 18.53
N HIS A 539 -6.90 -2.57 19.35
CA HIS A 539 -7.41 -2.05 20.62
C HIS A 539 -8.55 -1.05 20.45
N GLN A 540 -8.39 -0.06 19.56
CA GLN A 540 -9.39 0.98 19.32
C GLN A 540 -10.71 0.39 18.78
N LEU A 541 -10.64 -0.59 17.87
CA LEU A 541 -11.83 -1.29 17.38
C LEU A 541 -12.54 -2.05 18.50
N LYS A 542 -11.80 -2.79 19.33
CA LYS A 542 -12.38 -3.53 20.46
C LYS A 542 -13.02 -2.60 21.50
N GLN A 543 -12.37 -1.47 21.80
CA GLN A 543 -12.94 -0.45 22.68
C GLN A 543 -14.23 0.14 22.10
N ALA A 544 -14.28 0.38 20.79
CA ALA A 544 -15.48 0.91 20.13
C ALA A 544 -16.65 -0.09 20.13
N CYS A 545 -16.36 -1.40 20.19
CA CYS A 545 -17.38 -2.46 20.34
C CYS A 545 -17.77 -2.74 21.80
N ALA A 546 -17.10 -2.13 22.79
CA ALA A 546 -17.34 -2.44 24.20
C ALA A 546 -18.78 -2.04 24.62
N GLY A 547 -19.39 -2.84 25.49
CA GLY A 547 -20.73 -2.53 26.02
C GLY A 547 -21.87 -2.63 25.01
N ASN A 548 -21.72 -3.43 23.95
CA ASN A 548 -22.69 -3.60 22.85
C ASN A 548 -22.90 -2.34 21.99
N GLN A 549 -21.94 -1.40 22.01
CA GLN A 549 -21.96 -0.28 21.09
C GLN A 549 -21.65 -0.76 19.67
N LYS A 550 -22.43 -0.28 18.69
CA LYS A 550 -22.17 -0.53 17.27
C LYS A 550 -21.28 0.58 16.71
N ILE A 551 -20.38 0.20 15.82
CA ILE A 551 -19.48 1.12 15.11
C ILE A 551 -20.23 1.71 13.92
N ASP A 552 -20.34 3.04 13.90
CA ASP A 552 -20.82 3.82 12.75
C ASP A 552 -19.66 4.24 11.82
N LYS A 553 -19.99 4.89 10.71
CA LYS A 553 -18.98 5.35 9.73
C LYS A 553 -18.01 6.37 10.34
N ASP A 554 -18.48 7.27 11.19
CA ASP A 554 -17.66 8.34 11.77
C ASP A 554 -16.66 7.77 12.78
N THR A 555 -17.08 6.80 13.60
CA THR A 555 -16.21 6.07 14.51
C THR A 555 -15.18 5.27 13.74
N ALA A 556 -15.59 4.52 12.70
CA ALA A 556 -14.67 3.79 11.84
C ALA A 556 -13.65 4.71 11.15
N TRP A 557 -14.08 5.88 10.68
CA TRP A 557 -13.22 6.92 10.10
C TRP A 557 -12.17 7.41 11.10
N ARG A 558 -12.59 7.77 12.32
CA ARG A 558 -11.68 8.22 13.38
C ARG A 558 -10.65 7.16 13.75
N ILE A 559 -11.04 5.89 13.73
CA ILE A 559 -10.14 4.77 14.04
C ILE A 559 -9.12 4.56 12.92
N ILE A 560 -9.52 4.53 11.63
CA ILE A 560 -8.54 4.35 10.54
C ILE A 560 -7.61 5.56 10.40
N ASN A 561 -8.12 6.75 10.68
CA ASN A 561 -7.40 8.02 10.66
C ASN A 561 -6.73 8.34 12.01
N ASN A 562 -6.48 7.34 12.87
CA ASN A 562 -5.95 7.54 14.23
C ASN A 562 -4.56 8.22 14.29
N LEU A 563 -3.83 8.27 13.17
CA LEU A 563 -2.55 8.97 13.02
C LEU A 563 -2.68 10.40 12.48
N SER A 564 -3.91 10.90 12.35
CA SER A 564 -4.17 12.30 11.98
C SER A 564 -3.41 13.25 12.89
N THR A 565 -2.86 14.32 12.32
CA THR A 565 -2.18 15.39 13.07
C THR A 565 -3.13 16.39 13.71
N ASP A 566 -4.44 16.26 13.48
CA ASP A 566 -5.48 17.04 14.15
C ASP A 566 -5.40 16.81 15.68
N PRO A 567 -5.27 17.87 16.49
CA PRO A 567 -5.25 17.79 17.96
C PRO A 567 -6.44 17.07 18.60
N SER A 568 -7.54 16.86 17.89
CA SER A 568 -8.68 16.06 18.36
C SER A 568 -8.39 14.55 18.41
N TYR A 569 -7.30 14.09 17.78
CA TYR A 569 -6.88 12.68 17.75
C TYR A 569 -5.85 12.38 18.83
N HIS A 570 -5.84 11.14 19.31
CA HIS A 570 -4.97 10.75 20.42
C HIS A 570 -3.47 10.76 20.05
N TYR A 571 -3.13 10.44 18.79
CA TYR A 571 -1.74 10.33 18.32
C TYR A 571 -1.33 11.48 17.40
N PHE A 572 -1.89 12.67 17.60
CA PHE A 572 -1.67 13.83 16.72
C PHE A 572 -0.22 14.31 16.61
N THR A 573 0.63 13.95 17.58
CA THR A 573 2.07 14.27 17.57
C THR A 573 2.90 13.28 16.76
N TYR A 574 2.31 12.21 16.23
CA TYR A 574 3.01 11.15 15.53
C TYR A 574 3.82 11.67 14.34
N TYR A 575 3.15 12.33 13.39
CA TYR A 575 3.80 13.01 12.25
C TYR A 575 4.26 14.42 12.58
N ASN A 576 3.68 15.04 13.61
CA ASN A 576 3.85 16.46 13.92
C ASN A 576 4.78 16.71 15.12
N ARG A 577 5.97 16.10 15.12
CA ARG A 577 6.98 16.31 16.18
C ARG A 577 7.62 17.70 16.06
N GLY A 578 6.88 18.75 16.39
CA GLY A 578 7.39 20.12 16.52
C GLY A 578 6.67 21.22 15.71
N MET A 579 5.62 20.92 14.95
CA MET A 579 4.85 21.92 14.17
C MET A 579 3.37 21.95 14.60
N MET A 580 3.09 21.93 15.90
CA MET A 580 1.72 21.84 16.44
C MET A 580 0.77 22.92 15.89
N GLU A 581 1.27 24.11 15.62
CA GLU A 581 0.47 25.24 15.09
C GLU A 581 0.15 25.10 13.59
N GLU A 582 0.85 24.22 12.87
CA GLU A 582 0.70 24.02 11.42
C GLU A 582 0.27 22.60 11.05
N TRP A 583 -0.41 21.89 11.96
CA TRP A 583 -0.80 20.49 11.75
C TRP A 583 -1.60 20.26 10.44
N GLN A 584 -2.37 21.26 10.01
CA GLN A 584 -3.14 21.26 8.76
C GLN A 584 -2.27 21.16 7.51
N LYS A 585 -1.00 21.59 7.60
CA LYS A 585 0.00 21.50 6.52
C LYS A 585 0.83 20.24 6.60
N CYS A 586 0.59 19.36 7.58
CA CYS A 586 1.24 18.05 7.59
C CYS A 586 0.68 17.21 6.43
N GLN A 587 1.58 16.69 5.60
CA GLN A 587 1.20 15.82 4.50
C GLN A 587 0.59 14.52 5.04
N VAL A 588 -0.52 14.10 4.45
CA VAL A 588 -0.97 12.72 4.50
C VAL A 588 0.01 11.94 3.64
N GLN A 589 0.81 11.08 4.25
CA GLN A 589 1.88 10.36 3.57
C GLN A 589 1.33 9.25 2.66
N GLY A 590 0.42 9.53 1.71
CA GLY A 590 -0.30 8.54 0.91
C GLY A 590 -1.79 8.85 0.88
N SER A 591 -2.61 8.05 1.59
CA SER A 591 -4.05 8.28 1.75
C SER A 591 -4.66 7.53 2.93
N VAL A 592 -5.79 8.04 3.41
CA VAL A 592 -6.71 7.34 4.32
C VAL A 592 -8.02 7.12 3.58
N THR A 593 -8.54 5.90 3.60
CA THR A 593 -9.74 5.47 2.88
C THR A 593 -10.64 4.66 3.79
N LEU A 594 -11.94 4.91 3.70
CA LEU A 594 -12.98 4.11 4.32
C LEU A 594 -14.03 3.76 3.26
N CYS A 595 -14.28 2.46 3.08
CA CYS A 595 -15.32 1.96 2.20
C CYS A 595 -16.49 1.43 3.03
N ASP A 596 -17.71 1.85 2.69
CA ASP A 596 -18.93 1.12 3.06
C ASP A 596 -19.26 0.19 1.89
N LEU A 597 -19.05 -1.10 2.10
CA LEU A 597 -19.13 -2.11 1.07
C LEU A 597 -20.57 -2.42 0.65
N LYS A 598 -21.55 -2.21 1.55
CA LYS A 598 -22.96 -2.46 1.27
C LYS A 598 -23.59 -1.28 0.54
N SER A 599 -23.26 -0.06 0.94
CA SER A 599 -23.69 1.15 0.22
C SER A 599 -22.82 1.49 -0.99
N LYS A 600 -21.69 0.79 -1.17
CA LYS A 600 -20.71 1.00 -2.24
C LYS A 600 -20.22 2.46 -2.27
N SER A 601 -19.98 3.00 -1.07
CA SER A 601 -19.46 4.35 -0.83
C SER A 601 -17.97 4.28 -0.51
N PHE A 602 -17.19 5.17 -1.12
CA PHE A 602 -15.74 5.24 -1.03
C PHE A 602 -15.33 6.63 -0.54
N THR A 603 -14.96 6.75 0.73
CA THR A 603 -14.54 8.00 1.36
C THR A 603 -13.02 8.03 1.49
N THR A 604 -12.37 9.13 1.11
CA THR A 604 -10.91 9.20 1.18
C THR A 604 -10.35 10.61 1.46
N LEU A 605 -9.25 10.64 2.19
CA LEU A 605 -8.40 11.79 2.48
C LEU A 605 -7.00 11.54 1.88
N PHE A 606 -6.50 12.49 1.12
CA PHE A 606 -5.15 12.52 0.55
C PHE A 606 -4.70 13.98 0.45
N GLY A 607 -3.39 14.23 0.33
CA GLY A 607 -2.85 15.59 0.34
C GLY A 607 -2.34 15.97 1.72
N TYR A 608 -3.08 16.82 2.44
CA TYR A 608 -2.71 17.30 3.77
C TYR A 608 -3.80 16.99 4.80
N TYR A 609 -3.42 16.86 6.08
CA TYR A 609 -4.38 16.56 7.14
C TYR A 609 -5.39 17.69 7.40
N GLY A 610 -5.10 18.91 6.94
CA GLY A 610 -6.06 20.02 6.95
C GLY A 610 -7.10 19.96 5.84
N ASP A 611 -6.95 19.05 4.87
CA ASP A 611 -7.88 18.91 3.76
C ASP A 611 -9.15 18.18 4.21
N ASP A 612 -10.29 18.54 3.61
CA ASP A 612 -11.50 17.74 3.76
C ASP A 612 -11.37 16.42 2.99
N HIS A 613 -11.93 15.35 3.55
CA HIS A 613 -12.11 14.10 2.81
C HIS A 613 -13.24 14.23 1.79
N ILE A 614 -13.17 13.42 0.73
CA ILE A 614 -14.20 13.36 -0.32
C ILE A 614 -14.85 11.97 -0.34
N THR A 615 -16.08 11.89 -0.84
CA THR A 615 -16.83 10.62 -0.93
C THR A 615 -17.36 10.42 -2.34
N ILE A 616 -17.19 9.21 -2.88
CA ILE A 616 -17.79 8.75 -4.14
C ILE A 616 -18.74 7.60 -3.84
N THR A 617 -19.97 7.66 -4.36
CA THR A 617 -20.90 6.52 -4.33
C THR A 617 -20.88 5.84 -5.70
N LEU A 618 -20.13 4.74 -5.84
CA LEU A 618 -19.83 4.14 -7.14
C LEU A 618 -21.08 3.82 -8.00
N PRO A 619 -22.18 3.28 -7.44
CA PRO A 619 -23.41 3.04 -8.21
C PRO A 619 -24.02 4.28 -8.87
N ASN A 620 -23.70 5.51 -8.41
CA ASN A 620 -24.18 6.72 -9.07
C ASN A 620 -23.57 6.91 -10.48
N TYR A 621 -22.42 6.30 -10.77
CA TYR A 621 -21.68 6.49 -12.02
C TYR A 621 -21.88 5.34 -13.00
N ILE A 622 -22.54 4.25 -12.59
CA ILE A 622 -22.70 3.05 -13.39
C ILE A 622 -24.16 2.92 -13.82
N ASP A 623 -24.38 3.08 -15.11
CA ASP A 623 -25.69 2.93 -15.74
C ASP A 623 -26.04 1.44 -15.87
N ASN A 624 -26.97 0.97 -15.02
CA ASN A 624 -27.48 -0.40 -15.05
C ASN A 624 -28.27 -0.72 -16.32
#